data_AF-A0A5K1BIE1-F1
#
_entry.id   AF-A0A5K1BIE1-F1
#
_cell.length_a   1.000
_cell.length_b   1.000
_cell.length_c   1.000
_cell.angle_alpha   90.00
_cell.angle_beta   90.00
_cell.angle_gamma   90.00
#
_symmetry.space_group_name_H-M   'P 1'
#
loop_
_entity.id
_entity.type
_entity.pdbx_description
1 polymer ?
#
loop_
_entity_poly.entity_id
_entity_poly.type
_entity_poly.pdbx_seq_one_letter_code
_entity_poly.pdbx_strand_id
1 'polypeptide(L)' 'VPMADLVGLKGEKKLSEIGFTPQLVSMGHQACGALELWNYPLFLRDLIAQNVDGSERPDHVDMAALE' A
#
# COMPACT_ATOMS: atom_id res chain seq x y z
N VAL A 1 10.83 4.42 3.01
CA VAL A 1 10.60 3.19 2.21
C VAL A 1 9.51 3.49 1.20
N PRO A 2 9.61 3.09 -0.08
CA PRO A 2 8.51 3.26 -1.04
C PRO A 2 7.24 2.58 -0.53
N MET A 3 6.09 3.26 -0.59
CA MET A 3 4.82 2.70 -0.11
C MET A 3 4.41 1.41 -0.85
N ALA A 4 4.79 1.27 -2.12
CA ALA A 4 4.57 0.05 -2.90
C ALA A 4 5.23 -1.20 -2.29
N ASP A 5 6.25 -1.04 -1.45
CA ASP A 5 6.93 -2.15 -0.78
C ASP A 5 6.25 -2.55 0.55
N LEU A 6 5.26 -1.76 0.99
CA LEU A 6 4.57 -1.90 2.27
C LEU A 6 3.12 -2.41 2.10
N VAL A 7 2.74 -2.82 0.89
CA VAL A 7 1.37 -3.28 0.55
C VAL A 7 1.40 -4.75 0.12
N GLY A 8 0.33 -5.48 0.42
CA GLY A 8 0.14 -6.88 0.01
C GLY A 8 1.13 -7.85 0.66
N LEU A 9 1.36 -8.99 0.01
CA LEU A 9 2.23 -10.05 0.54
C LEU A 9 3.70 -9.58 0.67
N LYS A 10 4.12 -8.61 -0.16
CA LYS A 10 5.43 -7.97 -0.03
C LYS A 10 5.51 -7.11 1.23
N GLY A 11 4.46 -6.36 1.54
CA GLY A 11 4.34 -5.55 2.74
C GLY A 11 4.48 -6.36 4.03
N GLU A 12 3.86 -7.54 4.10
CA GLU A 12 3.97 -8.44 5.27
C GLU A 12 5.42 -8.90 5.52
N LYS A 13 6.15 -9.24 4.45
CA LYS A 13 7.58 -9.57 4.55
C LYS A 13 8.39 -8.36 5.03
N LYS A 14 8.09 -7.17 4.50
CA LYS A 14 8.81 -5.95 4.88
C LYS A 14 8.51 -5.53 6.32
N LEU A 15 7.28 -5.69 6.79
CA LEU A 15 6.89 -5.44 8.17
C LEU A 15 7.63 -6.37 9.14
N SER A 16 7.83 -7.63 8.75
CA SER A 16 8.60 -8.59 9.54
C SER A 16 10.06 -8.17 9.73
N GLU A 17 10.64 -7.45 8.76
CA GLU A 17 11.99 -6.86 8.86
C GLU A 17 12.03 -5.57 9.70
N ILE A 18 11.00 -4.73 9.61
CA ILE A 18 10.91 -3.43 10.31
C ILE A 18 10.57 -3.64 11.80
N GLY A 19 9.65 -4.55 12.09
CA GLY A 19 9.08 -4.78 13.41
C GLY A 19 7.88 -3.87 13.74
N PHE A 20 7.06 -4.34 14.67
CA PHE A 20 5.80 -3.69 15.05
C PHE A 20 5.99 -2.29 15.64
N THR A 21 6.82 -2.16 16.68
CA THR A 21 6.98 -0.88 17.40
C THR A 21 7.55 0.23 16.52
N PRO A 22 8.63 0.01 15.73
CA PRO A 22 9.14 1.03 14.82
C PRO A 22 8.09 1.46 13.80
N GLN A 23 7.36 0.51 13.20
CA GLN A 23 6.30 0.81 12.24
C GLN A 23 5.20 1.68 12.87
N LEU A 24 4.70 1.31 14.06
CA LEU A 24 3.66 2.04 14.76
C LEU A 24 4.09 3.47 15.10
N VAL A 25 5.30 3.64 15.62
CA VAL A 25 5.84 4.96 15.99
C VAL A 25 6.02 5.83 14.75
N SER A 26 6.56 5.28 13.66
CA SER A 26 6.72 6.03 12.40
C SER A 26 5.38 6.48 11.82
N MET A 27 4.36 5.61 11.81
CA MET A 27 3.01 5.98 11.38
C MET A 27 2.40 7.09 12.24
N GLY A 28 2.69 7.11 13.55
CA GLY A 28 2.22 8.18 14.44
C GLY A 28 2.85 9.55 14.20
N HIS A 29 4.05 9.60 13.61
CA HIS A 29 4.78 10.85 13.37
C HIS A 29 4.59 11.43 11.97
N GLN A 30 3.95 10.70 11.05
CA GLN A 30 3.77 11.12 9.66
C GLN A 30 2.30 11.43 9.38
N ALA A 31 2.01 12.64 8.90
CA ALA A 31 0.68 13.01 8.45
C ALA A 31 0.26 12.21 7.21
N CYS A 32 -1.05 11.98 7.05
CA CYS A 32 -1.61 11.40 5.83
C CYS A 32 -1.72 12.46 4.71
N GLY A 33 -1.93 11.99 3.47
CA GLY A 33 -2.22 12.88 2.34
C GLY A 33 -3.61 13.50 2.44
N ALA A 34 -3.77 14.72 1.91
CA ALA A 34 -5.05 15.41 1.87
C ALA A 34 -6.01 14.80 0.83
N LEU A 35 -7.32 14.94 1.04
CA LEU A 35 -8.35 14.56 0.07
C LEU A 35 -8.57 15.68 -0.94
N GLU A 36 -7.59 15.87 -1.81
CA GLU A 36 -7.57 16.93 -2.82
C GLU A 36 -7.37 16.37 -4.23
N LEU A 37 -7.77 17.15 -5.23
CA LEU A 37 -7.46 16.82 -6.62
C LEU A 37 -5.94 16.69 -6.82
N TRP A 38 -5.55 15.83 -7.77
CA TRP A 38 -4.14 15.52 -8.07
C TRP A 38 -3.31 14.97 -6.90
N ASN A 39 -3.94 14.33 -5.92
CA ASN A 39 -3.24 13.69 -4.80
C ASN A 39 -3.39 12.16 -4.75
N TYR A 40 -3.78 11.52 -5.87
CA TYR A 40 -3.91 10.06 -5.92
C TYR A 40 -2.53 9.39 -6.00
N PRO A 41 -2.19 8.45 -5.08
CA PRO A 41 -0.89 7.79 -5.10
C PRO A 41 -0.66 7.01 -6.40
N LEU A 42 0.46 7.29 -7.09
CA LEU A 42 0.75 6.68 -8.39
C LEU A 42 0.88 5.14 -8.32
N PHE A 43 1.34 4.60 -7.19
CA PHE A 43 1.46 3.14 -7.04
C PHE A 43 0.12 2.41 -6.97
N LEU A 44 -1.00 3.11 -6.71
CA LEU A 44 -2.33 2.53 -6.76
C LEU A 44 -2.88 2.44 -8.19
N ARG A 45 -2.21 3.06 -9.17
CA ARG A 45 -2.60 3.00 -10.58
C ARG A 45 -2.08 1.76 -11.32
N ASP A 46 -1.23 0.97 -10.65
CA ASP A 46 -0.71 -0.31 -11.13
C ASP A 46 -0.56 -1.25 -9.92
N LEU A 47 -1.70 -1.65 -9.36
CA LEU A 47 -1.78 -2.43 -8.13
C LEU A 47 -2.07 -3.91 -8.41
N ILE A 48 -1.37 -4.79 -7.69
CA ILE A 48 -1.69 -6.23 -7.64
C ILE A 48 -2.95 -6.40 -6.77
N ALA A 49 -4.08 -6.71 -7.40
CA ALA A 49 -5.33 -6.97 -6.68
C ALA A 49 -5.29 -8.33 -5.94
N GLN A 50 -6.14 -8.49 -4.92
CA GLN A 50 -6.26 -9.75 -4.18
C GLN A 50 -7.63 -10.40 -4.37
N ASN A 51 -7.65 -11.73 -4.30
CA ASN A 51 -8.86 -12.52 -4.16
C ASN A 51 -9.41 -12.43 -2.73
N VAL A 52 -10.60 -12.99 -2.51
CA VAL A 52 -11.26 -12.99 -1.19
C VAL A 52 -10.43 -13.72 -0.13
N ASP A 53 -9.61 -14.69 -0.54
CA ASP A 53 -8.69 -15.43 0.33
C ASP A 53 -7.34 -14.73 0.59
N GLY A 54 -7.14 -13.52 0.02
CA GLY A 54 -5.88 -12.78 0.13
C GLY A 54 -4.80 -13.19 -0.86
N SER A 55 -5.05 -14.17 -1.75
CA SER A 55 -4.12 -14.53 -2.82
C SER A 55 -4.05 -13.44 -3.90
N GLU A 56 -2.88 -13.24 -4.48
CA GLU A 56 -2.65 -12.24 -5.53
C GLU A 56 -3.30 -12.65 -6.86
N ARG A 57 -3.92 -11.68 -7.54
CA ARG A 57 -4.42 -11.84 -8.91
C ARG A 57 -3.32 -11.47 -9.91
N PRO A 58 -3.23 -12.18 -11.05
CA PRO A 58 -2.22 -11.89 -12.07
C PRO A 58 -2.48 -10.57 -12.82
N ASP A 59 -3.75 -10.17 -12.92
CA ASP A 59 -4.16 -8.96 -13.61
C ASP A 59 -4.11 -7.76 -12.66
N HIS A 60 -3.28 -6.78 -13.01
CA HIS A 60 -3.14 -5.54 -12.26
C HIS A 60 -4.30 -4.58 -12.55
N VAL A 61 -4.52 -3.65 -11.63
CA VAL A 61 -5.61 -2.66 -11.73
C VAL A 61 -5.10 -1.23 -11.53
N ASP A 62 -5.68 -0.30 -12.29
CA ASP A 62 -5.61 1.13 -11.98
C ASP A 62 -6.79 1.49 -11.06
N MET A 63 -6.52 1.61 -9.76
CA MET A 63 -7.56 1.90 -8.76
C MET A 63 -8.23 3.26 -9.00
N ALA A 64 -7.48 4.27 -9.46
CA ALA A 64 -8.04 5.60 -9.71
C ALA A 64 -9.06 5.60 -10.87
N ALA A 65 -8.90 4.65 -11.80
CA ALA A 65 -9.83 4.48 -12.91
C ALA A 65 -11.01 3.55 -12.59
N LEU A 66 -10.88 2.73 -11.54
CA LEU A 66 -11.87 1.74 -11.12
C LEU A 66 -12.89 2.29 -10.11
N GLU A 67 -12.50 3.28 -9.31
CA GLU A 67 -13.37 4.02 -8.36
C GLU A 67 -14.34 4.99 -9.07
#